data_AF-A0A925VQ34-F1
#
_entry.id   AF-A0A925VQ34-F1
#
_cell.length_a   1.000
_cell.length_b   1.000
_cell.length_c   1.000
_cell.angle_alpha   90.00
_cell.angle_beta   90.00
_cell.angle_gamma   90.00
#
_symmetry.space_group_name_H-M   'P 1'
#
loop_
_entity.id
_entity.type
_entity.pdbx_description
1 polymer ?
#
loop_
_entity_poly.entity_id
_entity_poly.type
_entity_poly.pdbx_seq_one_letter_code
_entity_poly.pdbx_strand_id
1 'polypeptide(L)'
;MARRAAPSSTLMAAVRAYFGLGQEELAHYLGVSRGLVAHVETGRRQLSPAVYERLLPLALLVPDAPHPPVPDAELPATAPAPTPGPLDARRDYCAWKANQLRRELRAFTTRATHARHWQQALPVLLAALPSTDLVAGLPPATDPVAQQVWLQAWRTRQWLQSQPTGLSAADVAEWHLLRLRAEALETEAAALTALLPPAAGPGR
;
A
#
# COMPACT_ATOMS: atom_id res chain seq x y z
N MET A 1 25.35 7.31 21.45
CA MET A 1 24.88 7.79 20.14
C MET A 1 26.07 8.31 19.36
N ALA A 2 26.44 7.67 18.25
CA ALA A 2 27.52 8.15 17.39
C ALA A 2 27.08 9.48 16.74
N ARG A 3 27.81 10.56 16.99
CA ARG A 3 27.61 11.84 16.27
C ARG A 3 27.88 11.57 14.79
N ARG A 4 26.91 11.87 13.92
CA ARG A 4 27.16 11.93 12.48
C ARG A 4 28.18 13.05 12.23
N ALA A 5 29.30 12.71 11.60
CA ALA A 5 30.28 13.69 11.19
C ALA A 5 29.63 14.68 10.21
N ALA A 6 29.94 15.98 10.35
CA ALA A 6 29.50 16.98 9.40
C ALA A 6 30.04 16.64 7.99
N PRO A 7 29.27 16.84 6.92
CA PRO A 7 29.76 16.63 5.56
C PRO A 7 30.94 17.58 5.30
N SER A 8 32.11 17.02 5.03
CA SER A 8 33.26 17.80 4.58
C SER A 8 32.94 18.46 3.24
N SER A 9 33.12 19.77 3.15
CA SER A 9 32.89 20.56 1.92
C SER A 9 34.07 20.51 0.94
N THR A 10 35.00 19.57 1.12
CA THR A 10 36.17 19.46 0.24
C THR A 10 35.77 18.85 -1.10
N LEU A 11 36.45 19.27 -2.18
CA LEU A 11 36.25 18.71 -3.51
C LEU A 11 36.36 17.18 -3.52
N MET A 12 37.29 16.63 -2.75
CA MET A 12 37.48 15.18 -2.60
C MET A 12 36.25 14.48 -2.00
N ALA A 13 35.64 15.07 -0.98
CA ALA A 13 34.42 14.54 -0.38
C ALA A 13 33.23 14.63 -1.35
N ALA A 14 33.15 15.70 -2.16
CA ALA A 14 32.14 15.87 -3.19
C ALA A 14 32.26 14.80 -4.30
N VAL A 15 33.48 14.60 -4.83
CA VAL A 15 33.78 13.52 -5.79
C VAL A 15 33.41 12.16 -5.22
N ARG A 16 33.83 11.89 -3.99
CA ARG A 16 33.53 10.61 -3.33
C ARG A 16 32.02 10.37 -3.20
N ALA A 17 31.27 11.39 -2.78
CA ALA A 17 29.82 11.30 -2.63
C ALA A 17 29.13 11.09 -3.99
N TYR A 18 29.54 11.80 -5.04
CA TYR A 18 28.92 11.73 -6.35
C TYR A 18 29.11 10.35 -7.00
N PHE A 19 30.31 9.77 -6.91
CA PHE A 19 30.61 8.45 -7.49
C PHE A 19 30.32 7.28 -6.55
N GLY A 20 29.83 7.53 -5.34
CA GLY A 20 29.57 6.48 -4.34
C GLY A 20 30.83 5.76 -3.85
N LEU A 21 32.00 6.40 -3.93
CA LEU A 21 33.29 5.78 -3.57
C LEU A 21 33.50 5.72 -2.05
N GLY A 22 34.21 4.71 -1.58
CA GLY A 22 34.84 4.67 -0.27
C GLY A 22 36.14 5.50 -0.22
N GLN A 23 36.62 5.84 0.98
CA GLN A 23 37.92 6.50 1.14
C GLN A 23 39.09 5.62 0.66
N GLU A 24 38.98 4.30 0.82
CA GLU A 24 39.98 3.32 0.37
C GLU A 24 40.05 3.26 -1.16
N GLU A 25 38.89 3.23 -1.82
CA GLU A 25 38.78 3.18 -3.28
C GLU A 25 39.33 4.47 -3.92
N LEU A 26 38.99 5.62 -3.34
CA LEU A 26 39.53 6.90 -3.79
C LEU A 26 41.04 7.01 -3.54
N ALA A 27 41.53 6.50 -2.40
CA ALA A 27 42.96 6.43 -2.11
C ALA A 27 43.71 5.56 -3.13
N HIS A 28 43.14 4.40 -3.48
CA HIS A 28 43.68 3.51 -4.49
C HIS A 28 43.75 4.19 -5.87
N TYR A 29 42.66 4.83 -6.30
CA TYR A 29 42.61 5.59 -7.56
C TYR A 29 43.66 6.71 -7.61
N LEU A 30 43.85 7.44 -6.51
CA LEU A 30 44.80 8.55 -6.44
C LEU A 30 46.27 8.11 -6.21
N GLY A 31 46.51 6.84 -5.87
CA GLY A 31 47.82 6.31 -5.50
C GLY A 31 48.36 6.90 -4.19
N VAL A 32 47.49 7.07 -3.19
CA VAL A 32 47.83 7.61 -1.86
C VAL A 32 47.29 6.71 -0.74
N SER A 33 47.62 7.00 0.52
CA SER A 33 47.03 6.26 1.65
C SER A 33 45.62 6.76 2.00
N ARG A 34 44.77 5.87 2.49
CA ARG A 34 43.45 6.24 3.05
C ARG A 34 43.56 7.31 4.14
N GLY A 35 44.59 7.24 4.98
CA GLY A 35 44.85 8.25 6.01
C GLY A 35 45.05 9.66 5.43
N LEU A 36 45.71 9.77 4.28
CA LEU A 36 45.86 11.05 3.60
C LEU A 36 44.51 11.58 3.10
N VAL A 37 43.67 10.73 2.49
CA VAL A 37 42.30 11.08 2.07
C VAL A 37 41.50 11.63 3.26
N ALA A 38 41.49 10.93 4.40
CA ALA A 38 40.79 11.37 5.60
C ALA A 38 41.35 12.70 6.16
N HIS A 39 42.67 12.89 6.15
CA HIS A 39 43.28 14.16 6.56
C HIS A 39 42.94 15.32 5.63
N VAL A 40 42.84 15.08 4.33
CA VAL A 40 42.41 16.11 3.38
C VAL A 40 40.92 16.43 3.55
N GLU A 41 40.05 15.41 3.63
CA GLU A 41 38.61 15.62 3.86
C GLU A 41 38.34 16.39 5.16
N THR A 42 39.14 16.20 6.21
CA THR A 42 39.03 16.93 7.48
C THR A 42 39.75 18.28 7.49
N GLY A 43 40.36 18.71 6.38
CA GLY A 43 41.10 19.96 6.26
C GLY A 43 42.44 19.99 7.03
N ARG A 44 42.89 18.84 7.57
CA ARG A 44 44.17 18.72 8.30
C ARG A 44 45.38 18.71 7.38
N ARG A 45 45.20 18.38 6.09
CA ARG A 45 46.24 18.44 5.05
C ARG A 45 45.68 19.02 3.77
N GLN A 46 46.55 19.69 3.01
CA GLN A 46 46.26 20.11 1.64
C GLN A 46 46.66 19.02 0.64
N LEU A 47 45.99 19.01 -0.51
CA LEU A 47 46.33 18.16 -1.65
C LEU A 47 47.65 18.63 -2.27
N SER A 48 48.55 17.69 -2.57
CA SER A 48 49.70 18.03 -3.42
C SER A 48 49.23 18.23 -4.88
N PRO A 49 49.96 19.04 -5.68
CA PRO A 49 49.61 19.27 -7.08
C PRO A 49 49.44 17.97 -7.87
N ALA A 50 50.34 17.00 -7.69
CA ALA A 50 50.27 15.70 -8.37
C ALA A 50 49.00 14.89 -8.02
N VAL A 51 48.50 14.97 -6.79
CA VAL A 51 47.26 14.27 -6.40
C VAL A 51 46.04 15.05 -6.89
N TYR A 52 46.12 16.39 -6.90
CA TYR A 52 45.08 17.24 -7.47
C TYR A 52 44.90 16.98 -8.98
N GLU A 53 46.00 16.89 -9.74
CA GLU A 53 45.98 16.54 -11.16
C GLU A 53 45.31 15.19 -11.44
N ARG A 54 45.51 14.18 -10.57
CA ARG A 54 44.84 12.86 -10.70
C ARG A 54 43.36 12.91 -10.33
N LEU A 55 42.97 13.78 -9.39
CA LEU A 55 41.58 13.97 -8.98
C LEU A 55 40.77 14.74 -10.03
N LEU A 56 41.43 15.64 -10.77
CA LEU A 56 40.79 16.58 -11.69
C LEU A 56 39.83 15.93 -12.71
N PRO A 57 40.14 14.79 -13.36
CA PRO A 57 39.22 14.13 -14.29
C PRO A 57 37.89 13.73 -13.65
N LEU A 58 37.90 13.26 -12.40
CA LEU A 58 36.67 12.93 -11.67
C LEU A 58 35.95 14.20 -11.21
N ALA A 59 36.69 15.21 -10.76
CA ALA A 59 36.15 16.49 -10.32
C ALA A 59 35.37 17.20 -11.43
N LEU A 60 35.86 17.16 -12.67
CA LEU A 60 35.19 17.77 -13.84
C LEU A 60 33.87 17.09 -14.21
N LEU A 61 33.63 15.88 -13.73
CA LEU A 61 32.38 15.13 -13.94
C LEU A 61 31.36 15.33 -12.82
N VAL A 62 31.77 15.97 -11.71
CA VAL A 62 30.85 16.33 -10.63
C VAL A 62 30.18 17.65 -11.00
N PRO A 63 28.84 17.71 -11.04
CA PRO A 63 28.14 18.95 -11.34
C PRO A 63 28.35 19.99 -10.22
N ASP A 64 28.47 21.27 -10.61
CA ASP A 64 28.73 22.39 -9.69
C ASP A 64 27.59 22.68 -8.70
N ALA A 65 26.37 22.22 -9.00
CA ALA A 65 25.20 22.43 -8.17
C ALA A 65 24.86 21.19 -7.33
N PRO A 66 24.39 21.36 -6.07
CA PRO A 66 23.91 20.24 -5.27
C PRO A 66 22.78 19.52 -6.03
N HIS A 67 22.97 18.23 -6.28
CA HIS A 67 21.94 17.41 -6.93
C HIS A 67 20.67 17.45 -6.07
N PRO A 68 19.51 17.84 -6.63
CA PRO A 68 18.26 17.57 -5.95
C PRO A 68 18.15 16.06 -5.73
N PRO A 69 17.53 15.60 -4.63
CA PRO A 69 17.26 14.18 -4.45
C PRO A 69 16.47 13.72 -5.66
N VAL A 70 17.07 12.88 -6.51
CA VAL A 70 16.41 12.37 -7.71
C VAL A 70 15.36 11.37 -7.22
N PRO A 71 14.06 11.69 -7.31
CA PRO A 71 13.04 10.68 -7.05
C PRO A 71 13.09 9.71 -8.22
N ASP A 72 13.15 8.41 -7.92
CA ASP A 72 13.04 7.33 -8.89
C ASP A 72 14.04 7.41 -10.05
N ALA A 73 15.34 7.46 -9.72
CA ALA A 73 16.38 7.32 -10.72
C ALA A 73 16.19 6.01 -11.50
N GLU A 74 15.93 6.13 -12.81
CA GLU A 74 15.82 4.99 -13.71
C GLU A 74 17.11 4.16 -13.66
N LEU A 75 16.97 2.83 -13.72
CA LEU A 75 18.13 1.96 -13.85
C LEU A 75 18.87 2.31 -15.15
N PRO A 76 20.22 2.23 -15.17
CA PRO A 76 20.97 2.48 -16.38
C PRO A 76 20.49 1.54 -17.49
N ALA A 77 20.47 2.01 -18.73
CA ALA A 77 20.03 1.21 -19.89
C ALA A 77 20.86 -0.08 -20.10
N THR A 78 22.05 -0.15 -19.50
CA THR A 78 22.94 -1.32 -19.51
C THR A 78 22.66 -2.31 -18.38
N ALA A 79 21.71 -2.03 -17.48
CA ALA A 79 21.34 -2.95 -16.42
C ALA A 79 20.86 -4.28 -17.04
N PRO A 80 21.27 -5.43 -16.47
CA PRO A 80 20.79 -6.72 -16.95
C PRO A 80 19.27 -6.80 -16.78
N ALA A 81 18.62 -7.54 -17.68
CA ALA A 81 17.20 -7.83 -17.54
C ALA A 81 16.92 -8.48 -16.18
N PRO A 82 15.80 -8.16 -15.51
CA PRO A 82 15.48 -8.71 -14.21
C PRO A 82 15.28 -10.23 -14.30
N THR A 83 15.77 -10.96 -13.30
CA THR A 83 15.49 -12.39 -13.16
C THR A 83 13.98 -12.58 -12.95
N PRO A 84 13.29 -13.42 -13.76
CA PRO A 84 11.83 -13.50 -13.72
C PRO A 84 11.29 -14.11 -12.41
N GLY A 85 12.00 -15.06 -11.80
CA GLY A 85 11.50 -15.85 -10.66
C GLY A 85 10.91 -15.04 -9.49
N PRO A 86 11.64 -14.07 -8.90
CA PRO A 86 11.10 -13.23 -7.83
C PRO A 86 9.91 -12.36 -8.25
N LEU A 87 9.91 -11.85 -9.48
CA LEU A 87 8.82 -11.02 -10.01
C LEU A 87 7.56 -11.85 -10.29
N ASP A 88 7.71 -13.05 -10.85
CA ASP A 88 6.62 -14.02 -11.05
C ASP A 88 5.98 -14.41 -9.71
N ALA A 89 6.80 -14.80 -8.72
CA ALA A 89 6.29 -15.17 -7.40
C ALA A 89 5.51 -14.04 -6.74
N ARG A 90 5.99 -12.79 -6.87
CA ARG A 90 5.29 -11.61 -6.36
C ARG A 90 3.99 -11.34 -7.12
N ARG A 91 4.01 -11.44 -8.46
CA ARG A 91 2.81 -11.28 -9.30
C ARG A 91 1.73 -12.27 -8.88
N ASP A 92 2.09 -13.54 -8.74
CA ASP A 92 1.16 -14.61 -8.40
C ASP A 92 0.57 -14.42 -7.00
N TYR A 93 1.41 -14.01 -6.03
CA TYR A 93 0.96 -13.62 -4.70
C TYR A 93 -0.06 -12.48 -4.74
N CYS A 94 0.24 -11.40 -5.46
CA CYS A 94 -0.64 -10.24 -5.57
C CYS A 94 -1.97 -10.61 -6.24
N ALA A 95 -1.95 -11.38 -7.32
CA ALA A 95 -3.13 -11.87 -8.00
C ALA A 95 -4.00 -12.77 -7.11
N TRP A 96 -3.37 -13.73 -6.42
CA TRP A 96 -4.08 -14.59 -5.47
C TRP A 96 -4.73 -13.78 -4.33
N LYS A 97 -3.97 -12.84 -3.74
CA LYS A 97 -4.45 -12.03 -2.63
C LYS A 97 -5.56 -11.08 -3.05
N ALA A 98 -5.45 -10.44 -4.21
CA ALA A 98 -6.52 -9.63 -4.79
C ALA A 98 -7.81 -10.44 -4.96
N ASN A 99 -7.70 -11.64 -5.54
CA ASN A 99 -8.84 -12.54 -5.70
C ASN A 99 -9.48 -12.92 -4.36
N GLN A 100 -8.69 -13.15 -3.31
CA GLN A 100 -9.22 -13.37 -1.96
C GLN A 100 -10.04 -12.15 -1.48
N LEU A 101 -9.48 -10.94 -1.55
CA LEU A 101 -10.17 -9.72 -1.12
C LEU A 101 -11.45 -9.47 -1.93
N ARG A 102 -11.44 -9.77 -3.24
CA ARG A 102 -12.64 -9.68 -4.09
C ARG A 102 -13.72 -10.66 -3.66
N ARG A 103 -13.39 -11.85 -3.16
CA ARG A 103 -14.38 -12.78 -2.58
C ARG A 103 -14.98 -12.23 -1.28
N GLU A 104 -14.15 -11.65 -0.42
CA GLU A 104 -14.62 -11.01 0.83
C GLU A 104 -15.55 -9.82 0.53
N LEU A 105 -15.22 -8.99 -0.47
CA LEU A 105 -16.08 -7.90 -0.93
C LEU A 105 -17.45 -8.37 -1.43
N ARG A 106 -17.54 -9.52 -2.09
CA ARG A 106 -18.83 -10.08 -2.53
C ARG A 106 -19.76 -10.35 -1.34
N ALA A 107 -19.23 -10.79 -0.21
CA ALA A 107 -20.04 -11.02 0.99
C ALA A 107 -20.66 -9.71 1.51
N PHE A 108 -19.91 -8.61 1.51
CA PHE A 108 -20.43 -7.29 1.85
C PHE A 108 -21.48 -6.80 0.84
N THR A 109 -21.25 -6.98 -0.46
CA THR A 109 -22.22 -6.58 -1.49
C THR A 109 -23.53 -7.37 -1.35
N THR A 110 -23.46 -8.67 -1.04
CA THR A 110 -24.65 -9.48 -0.75
C THR A 110 -25.39 -8.97 0.49
N ARG A 111 -24.67 -8.69 1.59
CA ARG A 111 -25.27 -8.10 2.80
C ARG A 111 -25.94 -6.75 2.51
N ALA A 112 -25.29 -5.88 1.76
CA ALA A 112 -25.84 -4.59 1.36
C ALA A 112 -27.11 -4.73 0.51
N THR A 113 -27.13 -5.70 -0.40
CA THR A 113 -28.29 -6.01 -1.24
C THR A 113 -29.46 -6.49 -0.41
N HIS A 114 -29.23 -7.42 0.53
CA HIS A 114 -30.26 -7.87 1.47
C HIS A 114 -30.79 -6.74 2.33
N ALA A 115 -29.89 -5.89 2.87
CA ALA A 115 -30.26 -4.74 3.66
C ALA A 115 -31.16 -3.77 2.87
N ARG A 116 -30.83 -3.52 1.60
CA ARG A 116 -31.65 -2.71 0.69
C ARG A 116 -33.03 -3.32 0.45
N HIS A 117 -33.11 -4.62 0.21
CA HIS A 117 -34.40 -5.30 0.03
C HIS A 117 -35.27 -5.17 1.29
N TRP A 118 -34.68 -5.35 2.47
CA TRP A 118 -35.38 -5.14 3.74
C TRP A 118 -35.81 -3.69 3.94
N GLN A 119 -34.94 -2.72 3.66
CA GLN A 119 -35.26 -1.30 3.75
C GLN A 119 -36.48 -0.93 2.87
N GLN A 120 -36.62 -1.55 1.70
CA GLN A 120 -37.73 -1.33 0.78
C GLN A 120 -39.02 -2.05 1.23
N ALA A 121 -38.93 -3.30 1.67
CA ALA A 121 -40.09 -4.12 2.01
C ALA A 121 -40.68 -3.82 3.40
N LEU A 122 -39.82 -3.45 4.37
CA LEU A 122 -40.18 -3.35 5.78
C LEU A 122 -41.32 -2.37 6.07
N PRO A 123 -41.40 -1.16 5.47
CA PRO A 123 -42.53 -0.26 5.68
C PRO A 123 -43.86 -0.87 5.25
N VAL A 124 -43.89 -1.55 4.08
CA VAL A 124 -45.09 -2.20 3.54
C VAL A 124 -45.52 -3.37 4.42
N LEU A 125 -44.57 -4.22 4.83
CA LEU A 125 -44.84 -5.36 5.70
C LEU A 125 -45.34 -4.92 7.09
N LEU A 126 -44.77 -3.87 7.66
CA LEU A 126 -45.22 -3.31 8.94
C LEU A 126 -46.61 -2.69 8.86
N ALA A 127 -46.95 -2.05 7.73
CA ALA A 127 -48.27 -1.46 7.50
C ALA A 127 -49.36 -2.51 7.26
N ALA A 128 -49.01 -3.68 6.71
CA ALA A 128 -49.93 -4.79 6.49
C ALA A 128 -50.27 -5.59 7.76
N LEU A 129 -49.46 -5.46 8.82
CA LEU A 129 -49.77 -6.10 10.11
C LEU A 129 -51.01 -5.46 10.73
N PRO A 130 -51.89 -6.25 11.36
CA PRO A 130 -53.06 -5.70 12.05
C PRO A 130 -52.58 -4.62 13.03
N SER A 131 -53.26 -3.47 13.00
CA SER A 131 -53.13 -2.39 13.98
C SER A 131 -53.60 -2.89 15.34
N THR A 132 -52.81 -3.78 15.92
CA THR A 132 -52.86 -4.03 17.34
C THR A 132 -52.42 -2.70 17.94
N ASP A 133 -53.25 -2.10 18.80
CA ASP A 133 -52.90 -0.95 19.65
C ASP A 133 -51.81 -1.40 20.64
N LEU A 134 -50.66 -1.80 20.11
CA LEU A 134 -49.47 -2.29 20.80
C LEU A 134 -48.79 -1.17 21.59
N VAL A 135 -49.27 0.07 21.46
CA VAL A 135 -48.77 1.25 22.17
C VAL A 135 -48.83 1.04 23.68
N ALA A 136 -49.80 0.26 24.19
CA ALA A 136 -49.92 -0.04 25.61
C ALA A 136 -49.12 -1.27 26.07
N GLY A 137 -48.58 -2.10 25.15
CA GLY A 137 -47.83 -3.31 25.50
C GLY A 137 -48.63 -4.43 26.20
N LEU A 138 -49.94 -4.25 26.43
CA LEU A 138 -50.78 -5.25 27.08
C LEU A 138 -51.61 -6.06 26.06
N PRO A 139 -51.71 -7.39 26.24
CA PRO A 139 -52.63 -8.23 25.48
C PRO A 139 -54.09 -7.88 25.83
N PRO A 140 -55.06 -8.14 24.91
CA PRO A 140 -56.48 -8.07 25.25
C PRO A 140 -56.78 -9.09 26.36
N ALA A 141 -57.28 -8.62 27.51
CA ALA A 141 -57.33 -9.41 28.75
C ALA A 141 -58.45 -10.47 28.82
N THR A 142 -59.32 -10.55 27.82
CA THR A 142 -60.62 -11.22 27.96
C THR A 142 -60.90 -12.32 26.94
N ASP A 143 -60.15 -12.41 25.84
CA ASP A 143 -60.34 -13.45 24.82
C ASP A 143 -59.00 -14.16 24.48
N PRO A 144 -58.88 -15.48 24.74
CA PRO A 144 -57.66 -16.22 24.45
C PRO A 144 -57.31 -16.26 22.95
N VAL A 145 -58.30 -16.20 22.05
CA VAL A 145 -58.05 -16.17 20.60
C VAL A 145 -57.46 -14.82 20.20
N ALA A 146 -58.07 -13.72 20.65
CA ALA A 146 -57.51 -12.38 20.45
C ALA A 146 -56.10 -12.23 21.07
N GLN A 147 -55.83 -12.84 22.23
CA GLN A 147 -54.52 -12.84 22.86
C GLN A 147 -53.47 -13.57 21.99
N GLN A 148 -53.82 -14.72 21.41
CA GLN A 148 -52.92 -15.46 20.53
C GLN A 148 -52.61 -14.69 19.24
N VAL A 149 -53.62 -14.11 18.60
CA VAL A 149 -53.47 -13.26 17.41
C VAL A 149 -52.58 -12.05 17.72
N TRP A 150 -52.79 -11.40 18.87
CA TRP A 150 -51.98 -10.29 19.35
C TRP A 150 -50.52 -10.69 19.55
N LEU A 151 -50.25 -11.82 20.24
CA LEU A 151 -48.89 -12.31 20.48
C LEU A 151 -48.15 -12.61 19.17
N GLN A 152 -48.84 -13.21 18.20
CA GLN A 152 -48.26 -13.49 16.88
C GLN A 152 -47.93 -12.21 16.12
N ALA A 153 -48.84 -11.22 16.11
CA ALA A 153 -48.59 -9.93 15.48
C ALA A 153 -47.41 -9.19 16.14
N TRP A 154 -47.33 -9.20 17.48
CA TRP A 154 -46.23 -8.59 18.23
C TRP A 154 -44.89 -9.27 17.92
N ARG A 155 -44.81 -10.61 17.97
CA ARG A 155 -43.58 -11.35 17.63
C ARG A 155 -43.12 -11.08 16.20
N THR A 156 -44.06 -11.07 15.26
CA THR A 156 -43.77 -10.79 13.85
C THR A 156 -43.24 -9.37 13.67
N ARG A 157 -43.85 -8.38 14.32
CA ARG A 157 -43.38 -6.99 14.30
C ARG A 157 -41.97 -6.87 14.89
N GLN A 158 -41.71 -7.47 16.05
CA GLN A 158 -40.39 -7.46 16.69
C GLN A 158 -39.32 -8.09 15.78
N TRP A 159 -39.64 -9.22 15.14
CA TRP A 159 -38.75 -9.87 14.19
C TRP A 159 -38.50 -9.03 12.93
N LEU A 160 -39.53 -8.35 12.39
CA LEU A 160 -39.37 -7.44 11.25
C LEU A 160 -38.47 -6.25 11.63
N GLN A 161 -38.69 -5.67 12.82
CA GLN A 161 -37.90 -4.54 13.32
C GLN A 161 -36.43 -4.91 13.62
N SER A 162 -36.13 -6.19 13.86
CA SER A 162 -34.75 -6.66 14.06
C SER A 162 -34.01 -6.96 12.74
N GLN A 163 -34.66 -6.86 11.58
CA GLN A 163 -33.99 -7.11 10.30
C GLN A 163 -32.95 -6.01 10.00
N PRO A 164 -31.78 -6.37 9.46
CA PRO A 164 -30.76 -5.40 9.09
C PRO A 164 -31.25 -4.58 7.90
N THR A 165 -31.48 -3.28 8.09
CA THR A 165 -31.91 -2.34 7.03
C THR A 165 -30.77 -1.50 6.48
N GLY A 166 -29.56 -1.66 7.03
CA GLY A 166 -28.37 -0.96 6.56
C GLY A 166 -27.08 -1.62 7.02
N LEU A 167 -25.97 -1.15 6.45
CA LEU A 167 -24.63 -1.45 6.95
C LEU A 167 -24.23 -0.43 8.01
N SER A 168 -23.44 -0.85 8.99
CA SER A 168 -22.85 0.10 9.94
C SER A 168 -21.80 0.97 9.24
N ALA A 169 -21.47 2.14 9.83
CA ALA A 169 -20.37 2.96 9.32
C ALA A 169 -19.02 2.21 9.29
N ALA A 170 -18.81 1.31 10.25
CA ALA A 170 -17.64 0.44 10.30
C ALA A 170 -17.61 -0.55 9.12
N ASP A 171 -18.73 -1.21 8.81
CA ASP A 171 -18.84 -2.11 7.66
C ASP A 171 -18.54 -1.36 6.34
N VAL A 172 -19.03 -0.12 6.19
CA VAL A 172 -18.79 0.70 5.00
C VAL A 172 -17.30 1.07 4.88
N ALA A 173 -16.66 1.48 5.97
CA ALA A 173 -15.24 1.78 5.99
C ALA A 173 -14.40 0.54 5.63
N GLU A 174 -14.73 -0.62 6.21
CA GLU A 174 -14.07 -1.88 5.91
C GLU A 174 -14.22 -2.27 4.42
N TRP A 175 -15.43 -2.13 3.86
CA TRP A 175 -15.66 -2.36 2.44
C TRP A 175 -14.76 -1.47 1.55
N HIS A 176 -14.67 -0.18 1.84
CA HIS A 176 -13.81 0.73 1.09
C HIS A 176 -12.33 0.37 1.20
N LEU A 177 -11.86 0.00 2.39
CA LEU A 177 -10.48 -0.44 2.61
C LEU A 177 -10.16 -1.72 1.84
N LEU A 178 -11.04 -2.73 1.88
CA LEU A 178 -10.89 -3.97 1.12
C LEU A 178 -10.85 -3.70 -0.38
N ARG A 179 -11.72 -2.81 -0.88
CA ARG A 179 -11.76 -2.41 -2.29
C ARG A 179 -10.44 -1.78 -2.73
N LEU A 180 -9.97 -0.78 -2.02
CA LEU A 180 -8.72 -0.07 -2.35
C LEU A 180 -7.51 -1.01 -2.30
N ARG A 181 -7.45 -1.91 -1.31
CA ARG A 181 -6.38 -2.91 -1.22
C ARG A 181 -6.39 -3.90 -2.39
N ALA A 182 -7.57 -4.35 -2.81
CA ALA A 182 -7.70 -5.22 -3.97
C ALA A 182 -7.23 -4.52 -5.26
N GLU A 183 -7.67 -3.28 -5.49
CA GLU A 183 -7.27 -2.46 -6.64
C GLU A 183 -5.75 -2.20 -6.68
N ALA A 184 -5.14 -1.91 -5.53
CA ALA A 184 -3.69 -1.73 -5.43
C ALA A 184 -2.90 -3.00 -5.80
N LEU A 185 -3.33 -4.17 -5.31
CA LEU A 185 -2.70 -5.45 -5.63
C LEU A 185 -2.88 -5.84 -7.10
N GLU A 186 -4.03 -5.54 -7.69
CA GLU A 186 -4.29 -5.74 -9.13
C GLU A 186 -3.38 -4.84 -9.97
N THR A 187 -3.22 -3.58 -9.57
CA THR A 187 -2.32 -2.62 -10.24
C THR A 187 -0.86 -3.09 -10.16
N GLU A 188 -0.42 -3.57 -8.98
CA GLU A 188 0.93 -4.13 -8.81
C GLU A 188 1.13 -5.37 -9.68
N ALA A 189 0.17 -6.31 -9.71
CA ALA A 189 0.25 -7.50 -10.54
C ALA A 189 0.30 -7.16 -12.05
N ALA A 190 -0.46 -6.14 -12.49
CA ALA A 190 -0.43 -5.66 -13.87
C ALA A 190 0.93 -5.03 -14.23
N ALA A 191 1.50 -4.21 -13.33
CA ALA A 191 2.82 -3.62 -13.52
C ALA A 191 3.92 -4.71 -13.58
N LEU A 192 3.87 -5.72 -12.71
CA LEU A 192 4.79 -6.86 -12.76
C LEU A 192 4.67 -7.67 -14.05
N THR A 193 3.46 -7.81 -14.58
CA THR A 193 3.22 -8.47 -15.87
C THR A 193 3.87 -7.70 -17.02
N ALA A 194 3.86 -6.36 -16.99
CA ALA A 194 4.52 -5.53 -18.00
C ALA A 194 6.06 -5.58 -17.92
N LEU A 195 6.63 -5.86 -16.74
CA LEU A 195 8.08 -6.01 -16.54
C LEU A 195 8.61 -7.40 -16.93
N LEU A 196 7.75 -8.41 -16.94
CA LEU A 196 8.13 -9.77 -17.29
C LEU A 196 8.12 -9.94 -18.83
N PRO A 197 9.15 -10.57 -19.42
CA PRO A 197 9.14 -10.86 -20.85
C PRO A 197 7.96 -11.77 -21.18
N PRO A 198 7.36 -11.65 -22.39
CA PRO A 198 6.30 -12.56 -22.81
C PRO A 198 6.84 -13.99 -22.69
N ALA A 199 6.10 -14.85 -21.98
CA ALA A 199 6.48 -16.25 -21.83
C ALA A 199 6.74 -16.83 -23.23
N ALA A 200 7.98 -17.28 -23.48
CA ALA A 200 8.31 -17.94 -24.73
C ALA A 200 7.31 -19.08 -24.91
N GLY A 201 6.41 -18.94 -25.88
CA GLY A 201 5.32 -19.90 -26.08
C GLY A 201 5.89 -21.31 -26.23
N PRO A 202 5.14 -22.35 -25.82
CA PRO A 202 5.62 -23.73 -25.95
C PRO A 202 5.98 -23.97 -27.42
N GLY A 203 7.27 -24.17 -27.69
CA GLY A 203 7.76 -24.56 -29.00
C GLY A 203 7.01 -25.81 -29.43
N ARG A 204 6.20 -25.67 -30.47
CA ARG A 204 5.41 -26.76 -31.07
C ARG A 204 6.32 -27.79 -31.72
#